data_AF-A0A533RUH6-F1
#
_entry.id   AF-A0A533RUH6-F1
#
_cell.length_a   1.000
_cell.length_b   1.000
_cell.length_c   1.000
_cell.angle_alpha   90.00
_cell.angle_beta   90.00
_cell.angle_gamma   90.00
#
_symmetry.space_group_name_H-M   'P 1'
#
loop_
_entity.id
_entity.type
_entity.pdbx_description
1 polymer ?
#
loop_
_entity_poly.entity_id
_entity_poly.type
_entity_poly.pdbx_seq_one_letter_code
_entity_poly.pdbx_strand_id
1 'polypeptide(L)'
;MKDRKFPYLLIAPATLFVAIMLLYPIVMNIGYSFRDMGFFSGGSQKFIGLQNYLEVIGNPAFGIAFRNTILFTFASVFLQFLISLPLSLLFNQNLPGQNVARGLALVPWMIPHVVAALAWVWMMDGQLG
;
A
#
# COMPACT_ATOMS: atom_id res chain seq x y z
N MET A 1 -38.54 14.67 -13.74
CA MET A 1 -37.71 13.48 -13.49
C MET A 1 -36.27 13.94 -13.40
N LYS A 2 -35.62 13.82 -12.23
CA LYS A 2 -34.24 14.29 -12.00
C LYS A 2 -33.29 13.54 -12.94
N ASP A 3 -32.56 14.24 -13.81
CA ASP A 3 -31.63 13.64 -14.77
C ASP A 3 -30.52 12.88 -14.05
N ARG A 4 -30.71 11.56 -13.89
CA ARG A 4 -29.77 10.65 -13.23
C ARG A 4 -28.40 10.58 -13.91
N LYS A 5 -28.26 11.09 -15.15
CA LYS A 5 -27.02 11.04 -15.93
C LYS A 5 -26.08 12.23 -15.70
N PHE A 6 -26.60 13.37 -15.24
CA PHE A 6 -25.83 14.61 -15.09
C PHE A 6 -24.68 14.48 -14.06
N PRO A 7 -24.86 13.84 -12.89
CA PRO A 7 -23.75 13.62 -11.95
C PRO A 7 -22.63 12.73 -12.52
N TYR A 8 -22.98 11.71 -13.32
CA TYR A 8 -21.99 10.81 -13.93
C TYR A 8 -21.16 11.51 -15.00
N LEU A 9 -21.78 12.38 -15.81
CA LEU A 9 -21.07 13.20 -16.79
C LEU A 9 -20.07 14.16 -16.14
N LEU A 10 -20.37 14.67 -14.94
CA LEU A 10 -19.49 15.58 -14.21
C LEU A 10 -18.24 14.88 -13.67
N ILE A 11 -18.38 13.63 -13.19
CA ILE A 11 -17.24 12.84 -12.69
C ILE A 11 -16.49 12.08 -13.80
N ALA A 12 -17.15 11.83 -14.94
CA ALA A 12 -16.60 11.07 -16.06
C ALA A 12 -15.18 11.50 -16.50
N PRO A 13 -14.86 12.79 -16.72
CA PRO A 13 -13.51 13.17 -17.15
C PRO A 13 -12.44 12.87 -16.09
N ALA A 14 -12.75 13.10 -14.81
CA ALA A 14 -11.84 12.79 -13.71
C ALA A 14 -11.63 11.28 -13.55
N THR A 15 -12.71 10.50 -13.58
CA THR A 15 -12.64 9.04 -13.51
C THR A 15 -11.90 8.45 -14.69
N LEU A 16 -12.15 8.94 -15.92
CA LEU A 16 -11.46 8.47 -17.12
C LEU A 16 -9.96 8.77 -17.05
N PHE A 17 -9.59 9.98 -16.62
CA PHE A 17 -8.19 10.35 -16.45
C PHE A 17 -7.47 9.45 -15.44
N VAL A 18 -8.05 9.23 -14.26
CA VAL A 18 -7.48 8.34 -13.23
C VAL A 18 -7.42 6.90 -13.73
N ALA A 19 -8.48 6.42 -14.40
CA ALA A 19 -8.52 5.07 -14.96
C ALA A 19 -7.41 4.87 -16.00
N ILE A 20 -7.20 5.81 -16.92
CA ILE A 20 -6.12 5.72 -17.91
C ILE A 20 -4.75 5.72 -17.21
N MET A 21 -4.52 6.64 -16.28
CA MET A 21 -3.26 6.73 -15.53
C MET A 21 -2.93 5.46 -14.74
N LEU A 22 -3.93 4.74 -14.23
CA LEU A 22 -3.72 3.48 -13.51
C LEU A 22 -3.64 2.28 -14.45
N LEU A 23 -4.58 2.15 -15.38
CA LEU A 23 -4.68 0.97 -16.25
C LEU A 23 -3.55 0.91 -17.26
N TYR A 24 -3.11 2.05 -17.80
CA TYR A 24 -2.02 2.09 -18.77
C TYR A 24 -0.72 1.42 -18.25
N PRO A 25 -0.14 1.84 -17.10
CA PRO A 25 1.06 1.20 -16.58
C PRO A 25 0.82 -0.23 -16.10
N ILE A 26 -0.40 -0.57 -15.63
CA ILE A 26 -0.73 -1.95 -15.23
C ILE A 26 -0.68 -2.88 -16.45
N VAL A 27 -1.35 -2.52 -17.55
CA VAL A 27 -1.37 -3.31 -18.78
C VAL A 27 0.05 -3.46 -19.34
N MET A 28 0.82 -2.37 -19.31
CA MET A 28 2.21 -2.37 -19.73
C MET A 28 3.09 -3.28 -18.86
N ASN A 29 2.93 -3.23 -17.53
CA ASN A 29 3.65 -4.12 -16.60
C ASN A 29 3.27 -5.59 -16.79
N ILE A 30 1.99 -5.89 -17.05
CA ILE A 30 1.56 -7.25 -17.41
C ILE A 30 2.26 -7.68 -18.71
N GLY A 31 2.35 -6.82 -19.72
CA GLY A 31 3.11 -7.13 -20.93
C GLY A 31 4.60 -7.37 -20.67
N TYR A 32 5.19 -6.63 -19.72
CA TYR A 32 6.60 -6.76 -19.33
C TYR A 32 6.87 -8.01 -18.50
N SER A 33 5.92 -8.51 -17.71
CA SER A 33 6.13 -9.73 -16.94
C SER A 33 6.30 -10.99 -17.80
N PHE A 34 5.88 -10.96 -19.08
CA PHE A 34 6.13 -12.05 -20.05
C PHE A 34 7.37 -11.84 -20.91
N ARG A 35 8.14 -10.76 -20.67
CA ARG A 35 9.33 -10.42 -21.44
C ARG A 35 10.57 -10.47 -20.57
N ASP A 36 11.71 -10.75 -21.18
CA ASP A 36 12.99 -10.56 -20.52
C ASP A 36 13.30 -9.06 -20.49
N MET A 37 13.19 -8.47 -19.30
CA MET A 37 13.46 -7.06 -19.03
C MET A 37 14.70 -6.89 -18.14
N GLY A 38 15.57 -7.90 -18.07
CA GLY A 38 16.78 -7.86 -17.27
C GLY A 38 17.75 -6.78 -17.73
N PHE A 39 18.40 -6.08 -16.79
CA PHE A 39 19.46 -5.13 -17.13
C PHE A 39 20.63 -5.77 -17.90
N PHE A 40 20.81 -7.09 -17.76
CA PHE A 40 21.88 -7.87 -18.39
C PHE A 40 21.47 -8.60 -19.68
N SER A 41 20.19 -8.56 -20.10
CA SER A 41 19.71 -9.28 -21.29
C SER A 41 19.96 -8.55 -22.62
N GLY A 42 20.93 -7.62 -22.62
CA GLY A 42 21.41 -6.92 -23.81
C GLY A 42 20.36 -6.05 -24.49
N GLY A 43 19.31 -5.64 -23.77
CA GLY A 43 18.19 -4.86 -24.31
C GLY A 43 17.25 -5.66 -25.22
N SER A 44 17.42 -6.99 -25.32
CA SER A 44 16.51 -7.82 -26.11
C SER A 44 15.22 -8.08 -25.31
N GLN A 45 14.17 -7.29 -25.55
CA GLN A 45 12.83 -7.46 -24.95
C GLN A 45 12.09 -8.69 -25.51
N LYS A 46 12.77 -9.83 -25.49
CA LYS A 46 12.25 -11.09 -26.03
C LYS A 46 11.07 -11.54 -25.19
N PHE A 47 10.04 -12.02 -25.87
CA PHE A 47 8.91 -12.67 -25.21
C PHE A 47 9.35 -14.05 -24.73
N ILE A 48 9.39 -14.23 -23.41
CA ILE A 48 9.81 -15.47 -22.74
C ILE A 48 8.63 -16.21 -22.09
N GLY A 49 7.40 -15.78 -22.37
CA GLY A 49 6.20 -16.40 -21.84
C GLY A 49 6.18 -16.39 -20.32
N LEU A 50 5.99 -17.56 -19.69
CA LEU A 50 5.86 -17.69 -18.23
C LEU A 50 7.18 -17.90 -17.49
N GLN A 51 8.32 -17.80 -18.17
CA GLN A 51 9.63 -18.12 -17.58
C GLN A 51 9.94 -17.33 -16.30
N ASN A 52 9.65 -16.01 -16.30
CA ASN A 52 9.82 -15.16 -15.12
C ASN A 52 9.04 -15.67 -13.89
N TYR A 53 7.84 -16.20 -14.11
CA TYR A 53 7.00 -16.72 -13.02
C TYR A 53 7.54 -18.03 -12.46
N LEU A 54 8.00 -18.94 -13.34
CA LEU A 54 8.62 -20.20 -12.91
C LEU A 54 9.92 -19.96 -12.14
N GLU A 55 10.72 -18.99 -12.57
CA GLU A 55 11.96 -18.61 -11.89
C GLU A 55 11.69 -18.04 -10.48
N VAL A 56 10.69 -17.16 -10.35
CA VAL A 56 10.30 -16.60 -9.05
C VAL A 56 9.75 -17.69 -8.12
N ILE A 57 8.86 -18.56 -8.60
CA ILE A 57 8.26 -19.62 -7.78
C ILE A 57 9.29 -20.68 -7.39
N GLY A 58 10.25 -20.97 -8.26
CA GLY A 58 11.37 -21.87 -7.98
C GLY A 58 12.42 -21.28 -7.03
N ASN A 59 12.38 -19.97 -6.76
CA ASN A 59 13.35 -19.32 -5.88
C ASN A 59 13.02 -19.59 -4.40
N PRO A 60 13.92 -20.19 -3.61
CA PRO A 60 13.70 -20.43 -2.18
C PRO A 60 13.37 -19.17 -1.36
N ALA A 61 13.87 -18.00 -1.78
CA ALA A 61 13.59 -16.73 -1.12
C ALA A 61 12.14 -16.28 -1.31
N PHE A 62 11.48 -16.68 -2.41
CA PHE A 62 10.09 -16.30 -2.68
C PHE A 62 9.14 -16.85 -1.62
N GLY A 63 9.28 -18.12 -1.24
CA GLY A 63 8.44 -18.73 -0.20
C GLY A 63 8.59 -18.03 1.16
N ILE A 64 9.81 -17.65 1.53
CA ILE A 64 10.10 -16.90 2.76
C ILE A 64 9.48 -15.50 2.69
N ALA A 65 9.72 -14.76 1.60
CA ALA A 65 9.18 -13.43 1.40
C ALA A 65 7.64 -13.45 1.42
N PHE A 66 7.02 -14.38 0.69
CA PHE A 66 5.57 -14.55 0.62
C PHE A 66 4.96 -14.82 1.99
N ARG A 67 5.53 -15.76 2.76
CA ARG A 67 5.08 -16.06 4.12
C ARG A 67 5.22 -14.84 5.03
N ASN A 68 6.35 -14.15 4.98
CA ASN A 68 6.59 -12.97 5.80
C ASN A 68 5.61 -11.85 5.46
N THR A 69 5.36 -11.58 4.18
CA THR A 69 4.38 -10.56 3.74
C THR A 69 2.97 -10.89 4.19
N ILE A 70 2.53 -12.15 4.07
CA ILE A 70 1.21 -12.58 4.54
C ILE A 70 1.11 -12.42 6.06
N LEU A 71 2.05 -13.00 6.81
CA LEU A 71 2.03 -12.93 8.28
C LEU A 71 2.05 -11.49 8.77
N PHE A 72 2.93 -10.65 8.18
CA PHE A 72 3.00 -9.23 8.50
C PHE A 72 1.67 -8.53 8.21
N THR A 73 1.11 -8.70 7.00
CA THR A 73 -0.14 -8.03 6.61
C THR A 73 -1.30 -8.41 7.52
N PHE A 74 -1.51 -9.71 7.74
CA PHE A 74 -2.60 -10.18 8.60
C PHE A 74 -2.41 -9.75 10.05
N ALA A 75 -1.20 -9.91 10.61
CA ALA A 75 -0.93 -9.51 11.98
C ALA A 75 -1.10 -8.00 12.16
N SER A 76 -0.56 -7.19 11.25
CA SER A 76 -0.69 -5.73 11.31
C SER A 76 -2.14 -5.28 11.20
N VAL A 77 -2.90 -5.77 10.21
CA VAL A 77 -4.32 -5.38 10.05
C VAL A 77 -5.16 -5.85 11.25
N PHE A 78 -4.94 -7.07 11.73
CA PHE A 78 -5.67 -7.60 12.88
C PHE A 78 -5.39 -6.82 14.15
N LEU A 79 -4.11 -6.54 14.46
CA LEU A 79 -3.73 -5.74 15.63
C LEU A 79 -4.24 -4.30 15.51
N GLN A 80 -4.12 -3.67 14.34
CA GLN A 80 -4.67 -2.34 14.10
C GLN A 80 -6.16 -2.32 14.35
N PHE A 81 -6.93 -3.27 13.81
CA PHE A 81 -8.37 -3.36 14.04
C PHE A 81 -8.71 -3.53 15.52
N LEU A 82 -8.03 -4.45 16.21
CA LEU A 82 -8.24 -4.70 17.65
C LEU A 82 -7.95 -3.48 18.52
N ILE A 83 -7.00 -2.63 18.15
CA ILE A 83 -6.65 -1.42 18.91
C ILE A 83 -7.58 -0.25 18.51
N SER A 84 -7.80 -0.06 17.22
CA SER A 84 -8.57 1.05 16.68
C SER A 84 -10.05 0.96 17.03
N LEU A 85 -10.64 -0.24 17.09
CA LEU A 85 -12.06 -0.39 17.39
C LEU A 85 -12.42 0.09 18.81
N PRO A 86 -11.77 -0.37 19.90
CA PRO A 86 -12.00 0.18 21.24
C PRO A 86 -11.70 1.67 21.33
N LEU A 87 -10.62 2.13 20.70
CA LEU A 87 -10.25 3.55 20.71
C LEU A 87 -11.31 4.41 20.02
N SER A 88 -11.88 3.93 18.91
CA SER A 88 -12.98 4.58 18.20
C SER A 88 -14.24 4.64 19.06
N LEU A 89 -14.59 3.55 19.76
CA LEU A 89 -15.73 3.52 20.68
C LEU A 89 -15.53 4.50 21.85
N LEU A 90 -14.33 4.60 22.40
CA LEU A 90 -13.98 5.57 23.44
C LEU A 90 -14.11 7.01 22.91
N PHE A 91 -13.57 7.26 21.73
CA PHE A 91 -13.66 8.56 21.04
C PHE A 91 -15.06 8.87 20.50
N ASN A 92 -16.03 7.97 20.58
CA ASN A 92 -17.42 8.25 20.25
C ASN A 92 -18.22 8.75 21.47
N GLN A 93 -17.70 8.59 22.69
CA GLN A 93 -18.33 9.09 23.90
C GLN A 93 -18.03 10.58 24.11
N ASN A 94 -18.94 11.31 24.77
CA ASN A 94 -18.78 12.72 25.10
C ASN A 94 -17.79 12.91 26.27
N LEU A 95 -16.50 12.71 26.00
CA LEU A 95 -15.43 12.84 26.99
C LEU A 95 -14.92 14.30 27.07
N PRO A 96 -14.57 14.81 28.26
CA PRO A 96 -13.90 16.11 28.36
C PRO A 96 -12.54 16.06 27.64
N GLY A 97 -12.25 17.05 26.78
CA GLY A 97 -10.99 17.12 26.02
C GLY A 97 -10.96 16.29 24.72
N GLN A 98 -12.07 15.68 24.31
CA GLN A 98 -12.18 14.83 23.11
C GLN A 98 -11.69 15.51 21.81
N ASN A 99 -11.92 16.81 21.64
CA ASN A 99 -11.46 17.55 20.46
C ASN A 99 -9.92 17.61 20.39
N VAL A 100 -9.26 17.77 21.53
CA VAL A 100 -7.79 17.78 21.61
C VAL A 100 -7.24 16.39 21.34
N ALA A 101 -7.84 15.35 21.96
CA ALA A 101 -7.43 13.97 21.73
C ALA A 101 -7.56 13.54 20.26
N ARG A 102 -8.67 13.89 19.60
CA ARG A 102 -8.86 13.66 18.15
C ARG A 102 -7.83 14.39 17.31
N GLY A 103 -7.49 15.64 17.66
CA GLY A 103 -6.45 16.41 16.98
C GLY A 103 -5.07 15.76 17.10
N LEU A 104 -4.67 15.36 18.32
CA LEU A 104 -3.40 14.68 18.56
C LEU A 104 -3.30 13.33 17.85
N ALA A 105 -4.41 12.58 17.76
CA ALA A 105 -4.45 11.31 17.05
C ALA A 105 -4.19 11.44 15.53
N LEU A 106 -4.39 12.63 14.94
CA LEU A 106 -4.12 12.90 13.53
C LEU A 106 -2.66 13.30 13.26
N VAL A 107 -1.92 13.75 14.27
CA VAL A 107 -0.53 14.22 14.12
C VAL A 107 0.37 13.14 13.49
N PRO A 108 0.34 11.86 13.92
CA PRO A 108 1.19 10.82 13.34
C PRO A 108 0.92 10.57 11.85
N TRP A 109 -0.31 10.81 11.38
CA TRP A 109 -0.67 10.60 9.97
C TRP A 109 0.02 11.59 9.03
N MET A 110 0.41 12.77 9.55
CA MET A 110 1.16 13.77 8.79
C MET A 110 2.65 13.46 8.71
N ILE A 111 3.16 12.52 9.52
CA ILE A 111 4.58 12.18 9.55
C ILE A 111 4.90 11.32 8.32
N PRO A 112 5.90 11.71 7.50
CA PRO A 112 6.36 10.87 6.40
C PRO A 112 6.86 9.51 6.88
N HIS A 113 6.54 8.44 6.16
CA HIS A 113 6.92 7.07 6.55
C HIS A 113 8.43 6.90 6.81
N VAL A 114 9.28 7.61 6.08
CA VAL A 114 10.74 7.57 6.27
C VAL A 114 11.14 8.13 7.64
N VAL A 115 10.52 9.22 8.07
CA VAL A 115 10.78 9.84 9.39
C VAL A 115 10.34 8.90 10.51
N ALA A 116 9.18 8.27 10.37
CA ALA A 116 8.70 7.28 11.33
C ALA A 116 9.65 6.08 11.44
N ALA A 117 10.18 5.60 10.32
CA ALA A 117 11.17 4.52 10.31
C ALA A 117 12.48 4.92 11.02
N LEU A 118 13.00 6.12 10.78
CA LEU A 118 14.21 6.61 11.45
C LEU A 118 13.99 6.79 12.96
N ALA A 119 12.84 7.33 13.37
CA ALA A 119 12.48 7.44 14.77
C ALA A 119 12.44 6.07 15.46
N TRP A 120 11.91 5.05 14.77
CA TRP A 120 11.92 3.67 15.28
C TRP A 120 13.35 3.12 15.45
N VAL A 121 14.22 3.35 14.46
CA VAL A 121 15.63 2.92 14.52
C VAL A 121 16.33 3.58 15.71
N TRP A 122 16.19 4.89 15.90
CA TRP A 122 16.79 5.59 17.03
C TRP A 122 16.23 5.16 18.38
N MET A 123 14.93 4.89 18.47
CA MET A 123 14.29 4.37 19.69
C MET A 123 14.82 2.98 20.07
N MET A 124 15.28 2.21 19.09
CA MET A 124 15.83 0.87 19.26
C MET A 124 17.37 0.86 19.32
N ASP A 125 18.03 2.01 19.20
CA ASP A 125 19.47 2.13 19.28
C ASP A 125 19.93 2.13 20.74
N GLY A 126 20.64 1.07 21.14
CA GLY A 126 21.13 0.88 22.50
C GLY A 126 22.33 1.74 22.88
N GLN A 127 22.90 2.56 21.97
CA GLN A 127 23.99 3.48 22.29
C GLN A 127 23.53 4.74 23.04
N LEU A 128 22.21 5.02 23.06
CA LEU A 128 21.57 6.10 23.81
C LEU A 128 21.04 5.66 25.18
N GLY A 129 21.39 4.44 25.63
CA GLY A 129 21.07 3.86 26.93
C GLY A 129 22.24 3.86 27.89
#